data_AF-A0A2T7C061-F1
#
_entry.id   AF-A0A2T7C061-F1
#
_cell.length_a   1.000
_cell.length_b   1.000
_cell.length_c   1.000
_cell.angle_alpha   90.00
_cell.angle_beta   90.00
_cell.angle_gamma   90.00
#
_symmetry.space_group_name_H-M   'P 1'
#
loop_
_entity.id
_entity.type
_entity.pdbx_description
1 polymer ?
#
loop_
_entity_poly.entity_id
_entity_poly.type
_entity_poly.pdbx_seq_one_letter_code
_entity_poly.pdbx_strand_id
1 'polypeptide(L)'
;MIPLYLYPFLSTAYKAKEYEFLRLTSLGVIGALVKVDDHEVIAYLLSSQIIPLCLLTMDIGSEISKTVATFIVQKIMLDDTGLMYVCTTRECFLAVSNVLAQMLDALVEQPSPRLLKHIIRCYLRLTDNPSARDALRTCLPTVLTDGTFNDLLETQKDQTTRLWLHQMLHNIAMASSGRRGPHGPHADLNRIMGR
;
A
#
# COMPACT_ATOMS: atom_id res chain seq x y z
N MET A 1 15.67 -1.44 28.13
CA MET A 1 16.96 -1.42 27.38
C MET A 1 17.22 -2.78 26.71
N ILE A 2 16.35 -3.23 25.79
CA ILE A 2 16.48 -4.56 25.14
C ILE A 2 16.28 -4.56 23.59
N PRO A 3 15.62 -3.62 22.90
CA PRO A 3 15.38 -3.79 21.46
C PRO A 3 16.45 -3.14 20.56
N LEU A 4 17.74 -3.22 20.90
CA LEU A 4 18.84 -2.83 20.01
C LEU A 4 19.62 -4.03 19.43
N TYR A 5 19.48 -5.22 20.04
CA TYR A 5 20.19 -6.43 19.58
C TYR A 5 19.49 -7.20 18.45
N LEU A 6 18.23 -6.86 18.11
CA LEU A 6 17.50 -7.51 17.03
C LEU A 6 17.72 -6.86 15.65
N TYR A 7 18.24 -5.64 15.62
CA TYR A 7 18.43 -4.87 14.39
C TYR A 7 19.43 -5.51 13.39
N PRO A 8 20.56 -6.10 13.84
CA PRO A 8 21.50 -6.77 12.93
C PRO A 8 20.97 -8.08 12.31
N PHE A 9 20.01 -8.74 12.95
CA PHE A 9 19.39 -9.98 12.45
C PHE A 9 18.36 -9.73 11.36
N LEU A 10 17.87 -8.49 11.28
CA LEU A 10 16.93 -8.06 10.27
C LEU A 10 17.64 -7.48 9.03
N SER A 11 18.93 -7.11 9.15
CA SER A 11 19.76 -6.58 8.07
C SER A 11 20.55 -7.64 7.28
N THR A 12 20.43 -8.93 7.61
CA THR A 12 21.15 -9.98 6.89
C THR A 12 20.46 -10.30 5.56
N ALA A 13 21.02 -9.76 4.48
CA ALA A 13 20.68 -10.08 3.08
C ALA A 13 21.18 -11.48 2.64
N TYR A 14 21.14 -12.48 3.53
CA TYR A 14 21.59 -13.85 3.24
C TYR A 14 20.40 -14.81 3.19
N LYS A 15 20.25 -15.48 2.04
CA LYS A 15 19.25 -16.52 1.71
C LYS A 15 19.46 -17.85 2.47
N ALA A 16 20.00 -17.81 3.69
CA ALA A 16 20.19 -19.01 4.50
C ALA A 16 18.86 -19.38 5.19
N LYS A 17 18.47 -20.64 5.05
CA LYS A 17 17.14 -21.19 5.39
C LYS A 17 16.78 -20.99 6.87
N GLU A 18 17.77 -20.93 7.77
CA GLU A 18 17.53 -20.70 9.21
C GLU A 18 17.08 -19.26 9.52
N TYR A 19 17.59 -18.26 8.79
CA TYR A 19 17.21 -16.85 8.99
C TYR A 19 15.82 -16.54 8.41
N GLU A 20 15.36 -17.26 7.39
CA GLU A 20 13.98 -17.16 6.91
C GLU A 20 12.97 -17.66 7.95
N PHE A 21 13.27 -18.76 8.62
CA PHE A 21 12.37 -19.31 9.65
C PHE A 21 12.26 -18.38 10.87
N LEU A 22 13.38 -17.80 11.32
CA LEU A 22 13.37 -16.84 12.42
C LEU A 22 12.61 -15.55 12.06
N ARG A 23 12.79 -15.03 10.84
CA ARG A 23 12.02 -13.89 10.34
C ARG A 23 10.53 -14.20 10.30
N LEU A 24 10.15 -15.37 9.75
CA LEU A 24 8.75 -15.77 9.69
C LEU A 24 8.12 -15.94 11.07
N THR A 25 8.83 -16.54 12.02
CA THR A 25 8.36 -16.70 13.41
C THR A 25 8.15 -15.33 14.06
N SER A 26 9.10 -14.41 13.89
CA SER A 26 9.02 -13.05 14.44
C SER A 26 7.87 -12.26 13.81
N LEU A 27 7.69 -12.35 12.49
CA LEU A 27 6.56 -11.77 11.77
C LEU A 27 5.23 -12.38 12.22
N GLY A 28 5.21 -13.66 12.58
CA GLY A 28 4.02 -14.31 13.14
C GLY A 28 3.56 -13.67 14.44
N VAL A 29 4.50 -13.37 15.35
CA VAL A 29 4.19 -12.68 16.62
C VAL A 29 3.68 -11.26 16.36
N ILE A 30 4.38 -10.50 15.50
CA ILE A 30 3.96 -9.12 15.15
C ILE A 30 2.60 -9.14 14.44
N GLY A 31 2.39 -10.10 13.54
CA GLY A 31 1.13 -10.34 12.85
C GLY A 31 -0.02 -10.63 13.82
N ALA A 32 0.23 -11.37 14.90
CA ALA A 32 -0.75 -11.58 15.95
C ALA A 32 -1.08 -10.30 16.73
N LEU A 33 -0.07 -9.46 17.02
CA LEU A 33 -0.25 -8.18 17.71
C LEU A 33 -1.11 -7.22 16.89
N VAL A 34 -0.77 -6.98 15.62
CA VAL A 34 -1.52 -6.06 14.75
C VAL A 34 -2.91 -6.57 14.36
N LYS A 35 -3.19 -7.86 14.56
CA LYS A 35 -4.51 -8.44 14.30
C LYS A 35 -5.56 -8.00 15.31
N VAL A 36 -5.15 -7.55 16.50
CA VAL A 36 -6.04 -7.07 17.56
C VAL A 36 -6.64 -5.69 17.22
N ASP A 37 -6.12 -5.00 16.19
CA ASP A 37 -6.60 -3.68 15.74
C ASP A 37 -6.53 -2.62 16.86
N ASP A 38 -5.50 -2.71 17.71
CA ASP A 38 -5.24 -1.78 18.81
C ASP A 38 -4.34 -0.63 18.35
N HIS A 39 -4.84 0.60 18.49
CA HIS A 39 -4.13 1.82 18.15
C HIS A 39 -2.79 1.97 18.90
N GLU A 40 -2.73 1.61 20.19
CA GLU A 40 -1.51 1.73 20.99
C GLU A 40 -0.42 0.78 20.47
N VAL A 41 -0.81 -0.40 20.00
CA VAL A 41 0.09 -1.36 19.37
C VAL A 41 0.64 -0.79 18.07
N ILE A 42 -0.20 -0.16 17.23
CA ILE A 42 0.27 0.46 15.99
C ILE A 42 1.25 1.61 16.29
N ALA A 43 0.91 2.51 17.22
CA ALA A 43 1.77 3.62 17.61
C ALA A 43 3.13 3.13 18.15
N TYR A 44 3.12 2.08 18.97
CA TYR A 44 4.35 1.44 19.45
C TYR A 44 5.20 0.89 18.30
N LEU A 45 4.60 0.15 17.36
CA LEU A 45 5.32 -0.46 16.24
C LEU A 45 5.91 0.57 15.26
N LEU A 46 5.23 1.70 15.06
CA LEU A 46 5.77 2.81 14.24
C LEU A 46 7.05 3.39 14.83
N SER A 47 7.22 3.36 16.16
CA SER A 47 8.47 3.78 16.81
C SER A 47 9.64 2.79 16.64
N SER A 48 9.37 1.54 16.22
CA SER A 48 10.35 0.45 16.20
C SER A 48 10.83 0.06 14.79
N GLN A 49 10.75 0.95 13.80
CA GLN A 49 11.15 0.73 12.40
C GLN A 49 10.49 -0.49 11.74
N ILE A 50 9.27 -0.86 12.15
CA ILE A 50 8.59 -2.06 11.62
C ILE A 50 8.34 -2.00 10.11
N ILE A 51 8.03 -0.81 9.58
CA ILE A 51 7.66 -0.63 8.17
C ILE A 51 8.84 -0.94 7.25
N PRO A 52 10.04 -0.31 7.41
CA PRO A 52 11.22 -0.68 6.62
C PRO A 52 11.52 -2.18 6.62
N LEU A 53 11.38 -2.85 7.77
CA LEU A 53 11.62 -4.28 7.92
C LEU A 53 10.60 -5.14 7.16
N CYS A 54 9.33 -4.77 7.23
CA CYS A 54 8.29 -5.45 6.48
C CYS A 54 8.47 -5.24 4.97
N LEU A 55 8.81 -4.01 4.53
CA LEU A 55 9.07 -3.73 3.12
C LEU A 55 10.24 -4.55 2.57
N LEU A 56 11.33 -4.69 3.32
CA LEU A 56 12.43 -5.58 2.95
C LEU A 56 11.94 -7.03 2.81
N THR A 57 11.13 -7.51 3.74
CA THR A 57 10.58 -8.88 3.66
C THR A 57 9.63 -9.05 2.48
N MET A 58 8.80 -8.05 2.17
CA MET A 58 7.89 -8.03 1.02
C MET A 58 8.67 -8.09 -0.31
N ASP A 59 9.84 -7.48 -0.37
CA ASP A 59 10.71 -7.50 -1.55
C ASP A 59 11.39 -8.87 -1.73
N ILE A 60 12.14 -9.34 -0.72
CA ILE A 60 13.04 -10.51 -0.89
C ILE A 60 12.57 -11.83 -0.24
N GLY A 61 11.47 -11.82 0.51
CA GLY A 61 11.01 -12.96 1.30
C GLY A 61 10.39 -14.10 0.48
N SER A 62 10.15 -15.25 1.13
CA SER A 62 9.30 -16.31 0.57
C SER A 62 7.84 -15.85 0.45
N GLU A 63 7.03 -16.51 -0.37
CA GLU A 63 5.60 -16.17 -0.55
C GLU A 63 4.86 -16.01 0.78
N ILE A 64 5.10 -16.93 1.72
CA ILE A 64 4.47 -16.90 3.05
C ILE A 64 4.94 -15.66 3.83
N SER A 65 6.25 -15.40 3.87
CA SER A 65 6.80 -14.23 4.56
C SER A 65 6.31 -12.92 3.94
N LYS A 66 6.24 -12.84 2.61
CA LYS A 66 5.66 -11.69 1.88
C LYS A 66 4.20 -11.49 2.25
N THR A 67 3.42 -12.57 2.33
CA THR A 67 2.01 -12.50 2.72
C THR A 67 1.85 -11.95 4.13
N VAL A 68 2.60 -12.46 5.10
CA VAL A 68 2.53 -12.00 6.50
C VAL A 68 3.03 -10.56 6.65
N ALA A 69 4.15 -10.21 5.99
CA ALA A 69 4.68 -8.84 6.04
C ALA A 69 3.73 -7.83 5.38
N THR A 70 3.12 -8.19 4.23
CA THR A 70 2.11 -7.33 3.58
C THR A 70 0.88 -7.18 4.46
N PHE A 71 0.44 -8.25 5.14
CA PHE A 71 -0.65 -8.17 6.11
C PHE A 71 -0.33 -7.21 7.28
N ILE A 72 0.90 -7.23 7.81
CA ILE A 72 1.32 -6.32 8.88
C ILE A 72 1.30 -4.87 8.40
N VAL A 73 1.90 -4.59 7.24
CA VAL A 73 1.89 -3.24 6.64
C VAL A 73 0.47 -2.79 6.36
N GLN A 74 -0.38 -3.67 5.85
CA GLN A 74 -1.80 -3.39 5.65
C GLN A 74 -2.46 -2.99 6.97
N LYS A 75 -2.32 -3.77 8.05
CA LYS A 75 -2.93 -3.48 9.35
C LYS A 75 -2.44 -2.13 9.92
N ILE A 76 -1.14 -1.84 9.80
CA ILE A 76 -0.59 -0.54 10.19
C ILE A 76 -1.24 0.59 9.38
N MET A 77 -1.36 0.43 8.06
CA MET A 77 -1.95 1.45 7.20
C MET A 77 -3.47 1.61 7.41
N LEU A 78 -4.17 0.60 7.93
CA LEU A 78 -5.59 0.74 8.27
C LEU A 78 -5.81 1.73 9.41
N ASP A 79 -4.87 1.85 10.34
CA ASP A 79 -4.87 2.90 11.34
C ASP A 79 -4.49 4.26 10.71
N ASP A 80 -5.13 5.34 11.16
CA ASP A 80 -4.91 6.68 10.61
C ASP A 80 -3.48 7.18 10.85
N THR A 81 -2.87 6.84 11.99
CA THR A 81 -1.48 7.24 12.30
C THR A 81 -0.49 6.49 11.43
N GLY A 82 -0.76 5.21 11.14
CA GLY A 82 0.06 4.42 10.22
C GLY A 82 -0.05 4.91 8.78
N LEU A 83 -1.26 5.24 8.30
CA LEU A 83 -1.44 5.86 6.98
C LEU A 83 -0.70 7.19 6.88
N MET A 84 -0.87 8.06 7.88
CA MET A 84 -0.18 9.36 7.93
C MET A 84 1.33 9.18 7.93
N TYR A 85 1.87 8.23 8.70
CA TYR A 85 3.29 7.91 8.69
C TYR A 85 3.78 7.53 7.27
N VAL A 86 3.10 6.59 6.61
CA VAL A 86 3.46 6.15 5.25
C VAL A 86 3.41 7.30 4.24
N CYS A 87 2.43 8.19 4.39
CA CYS A 87 2.23 9.33 3.50
C CYS A 87 2.89 10.62 3.98
N THR A 88 3.75 10.57 5.02
CA THR A 88 4.38 11.78 5.60
C THR A 88 5.33 12.43 4.61
N THR A 89 6.15 11.63 3.93
CA THR A 89 7.07 12.10 2.89
C THR A 89 6.86 11.35 1.58
N ARG A 90 7.33 11.96 0.49
CA ARG A 90 7.27 11.34 -0.84
C ARG A 90 8.10 10.07 -0.88
N GLU A 91 9.25 10.05 -0.22
CA GLU A 91 10.18 8.91 -0.17
C GLU A 91 9.55 7.71 0.52
N CYS A 92 8.87 7.92 1.66
CA CYS A 92 8.17 6.86 2.37
C CYS A 92 7.03 6.26 1.52
N PHE A 93 6.22 7.11 0.90
CA PHE A 93 5.16 6.67 0.00
C PHE A 93 5.70 5.87 -1.20
N LEU A 94 6.77 6.36 -1.83
CA LEU A 94 7.38 5.70 -2.98
C LEU A 94 8.02 4.36 -2.59
N ALA A 95 8.64 4.26 -1.41
CA ALA A 95 9.18 3.00 -0.91
C ALA A 95 8.10 1.92 -0.81
N VAL A 96 6.94 2.26 -0.22
CA VAL A 96 5.80 1.33 -0.13
C VAL A 96 5.25 1.02 -1.53
N SER A 97 5.02 2.05 -2.34
CA SER A 97 4.39 1.89 -3.67
C SER A 97 5.24 1.06 -4.64
N ASN A 98 6.57 1.21 -4.60
CA ASN A 98 7.49 0.47 -5.46
C ASN A 98 7.52 -1.02 -5.09
N VAL A 99 7.59 -1.34 -3.79
CA VAL A 99 7.57 -2.75 -3.34
C VAL A 99 6.23 -3.41 -3.68
N LEU A 100 5.11 -2.71 -3.49
CA LEU A 100 3.79 -3.22 -3.90
C LEU A 100 3.72 -3.48 -5.42
N ALA A 101 4.27 -2.57 -6.24
CA ALA A 101 4.32 -2.73 -7.69
C ALA A 101 5.15 -3.94 -8.12
N GLN A 102 6.36 -4.08 -7.57
CA GLN A 102 7.23 -5.23 -7.84
C GLN A 102 6.57 -6.57 -7.47
N MET A 103 5.85 -6.60 -6.35
CA MET A 103 5.09 -7.79 -5.97
C MET A 103 3.94 -8.09 -6.94
N LEU A 104 3.26 -7.08 -7.49
CA LEU A 104 2.23 -7.28 -8.51
C LEU A 104 2.81 -7.86 -9.80
N ASP A 105 3.96 -7.35 -10.24
CA ASP A 105 4.64 -7.90 -11.42
C ASP A 105 5.00 -9.37 -11.21
N ALA A 106 5.50 -9.74 -10.02
CA ALA A 106 5.80 -11.12 -9.67
C ALA A 106 4.54 -12.03 -9.60
N LEU A 107 3.38 -11.47 -9.25
CA LEU A 107 2.11 -12.22 -9.20
C LEU A 107 1.58 -12.63 -10.57
N VAL A 108 2.06 -12.00 -11.66
CA VAL A 108 1.71 -12.41 -13.02
C VAL A 108 2.30 -13.79 -13.34
N GLU A 109 3.55 -14.02 -12.96
CA GLU A 109 4.23 -15.29 -13.17
C GLU A 109 3.87 -16.33 -12.10
N GLN A 110 3.70 -15.90 -10.84
CA GLN A 110 3.40 -16.77 -9.71
C GLN A 110 2.15 -16.27 -8.97
N PRO A 111 0.94 -16.63 -9.44
CA PRO A 111 -0.31 -16.15 -8.86
C PRO A 111 -0.48 -16.55 -7.39
N SER A 112 -0.72 -15.57 -6.52
CA SER A 112 -1.07 -15.77 -5.12
C SER A 112 -2.28 -14.89 -4.74
N PRO A 113 -3.50 -15.47 -4.66
CA PRO A 113 -4.72 -14.73 -4.34
C PRO A 113 -4.68 -14.01 -2.99
N ARG A 114 -4.06 -14.64 -1.99
CA ARG A 114 -3.95 -14.08 -0.63
C ARG A 114 -3.08 -12.83 -0.63
N LEU A 115 -1.93 -12.89 -1.30
CA LEU A 115 -1.04 -11.75 -1.42
C LEU A 115 -1.69 -10.61 -2.23
N LEU A 116 -2.32 -10.94 -3.37
CA LEU A 116 -3.04 -9.96 -4.19
C LEU A 116 -4.10 -9.20 -3.39
N LYS A 117 -4.88 -9.91 -2.56
CA LYS A 117 -5.89 -9.32 -1.69
C LYS A 117 -5.31 -8.27 -0.74
N HIS A 118 -4.18 -8.59 -0.10
CA HIS A 118 -3.50 -7.65 0.81
C HIS A 118 -2.96 -6.43 0.04
N ILE A 119 -2.36 -6.63 -1.14
CA ILE A 119 -1.84 -5.55 -1.98
C ILE A 119 -2.95 -4.59 -2.42
N ILE A 120 -4.05 -5.11 -2.96
CA ILE A 120 -5.20 -4.28 -3.38
C ILE A 120 -5.74 -3.48 -2.19
N ARG A 121 -5.79 -4.09 -1.01
CA ARG A 121 -6.28 -3.40 0.19
C ARG A 121 -5.34 -2.29 0.67
N CYS A 122 -4.03 -2.45 0.51
CA CYS A 122 -3.04 -1.40 0.76
C CYS A 122 -3.22 -0.23 -0.22
N TYR A 123 -3.31 -0.49 -1.53
CA TYR A 123 -3.53 0.57 -2.51
C TYR A 123 -4.86 1.30 -2.28
N LEU A 124 -5.95 0.57 -1.99
CA LEU A 124 -7.22 1.20 -1.63
C LEU A 124 -7.05 2.15 -0.44
N ARG A 125 -6.34 1.73 0.61
CA ARG A 125 -6.10 2.57 1.78
C ARG A 125 -5.25 3.81 1.46
N LEU A 126 -4.27 3.69 0.57
CA LEU A 126 -3.49 4.86 0.09
C LEU A 126 -4.38 5.91 -0.59
N THR A 127 -5.49 5.51 -1.21
CA THR A 127 -6.41 6.47 -1.84
C THR A 127 -7.16 7.37 -0.84
N ASP A 128 -7.15 7.03 0.45
CA ASP A 128 -7.76 7.86 1.50
C ASP A 128 -6.91 9.10 1.79
N ASN A 129 -5.59 9.05 1.52
CA ASN A 129 -4.72 10.21 1.62
C ASN A 129 -4.74 11.02 0.29
N PRO A 130 -5.11 12.31 0.29
CA PRO A 130 -5.23 13.10 -0.94
C PRO A 130 -3.95 13.17 -1.78
N SER A 131 -2.79 13.32 -1.12
CA SER A 131 -1.49 13.43 -1.80
C SER A 131 -1.06 12.10 -2.43
N ALA A 132 -1.21 10.99 -1.70
CA ALA A 132 -0.95 9.65 -2.23
C ALA A 132 -1.92 9.31 -3.37
N ARG A 133 -3.21 9.62 -3.23
CA ARG A 133 -4.20 9.45 -4.29
C ARG A 133 -3.84 10.21 -5.57
N ASP A 134 -3.37 11.44 -5.43
CA ASP A 134 -2.89 12.23 -6.57
C ASP A 134 -1.65 11.61 -7.22
N ALA A 135 -0.69 11.13 -6.43
CA ALA A 135 0.51 10.46 -6.93
C ALA A 135 0.20 9.15 -7.67
N LEU A 136 -0.75 8.35 -7.14
CA LEU A 136 -1.17 7.08 -7.73
C LEU A 136 -1.71 7.23 -9.15
N ARG A 137 -2.20 8.41 -9.57
CA ARG A 137 -2.58 8.62 -10.98
C ARG A 137 -1.43 8.43 -11.96
N THR A 138 -0.20 8.65 -11.50
CA THR A 138 1.00 8.62 -12.35
C THR A 138 1.82 7.35 -12.16
N CYS A 139 1.64 6.64 -11.03
CA CYS A 139 2.46 5.49 -10.67
C CYS A 139 1.68 4.21 -10.36
N LEU A 140 0.36 4.17 -10.61
CA LEU A 140 -0.41 2.94 -10.45
C LEU A 140 0.07 1.88 -11.47
N PRO A 141 0.39 0.64 -11.04
CA PRO A 141 0.77 -0.43 -11.95
C PRO A 141 -0.35 -0.77 -12.94
N THR A 142 -0.01 -0.90 -14.23
CA THR A 142 -0.98 -1.13 -15.31
C THR A 142 -1.71 -2.46 -15.17
N VAL A 143 -1.07 -3.47 -14.56
CA VAL A 143 -1.62 -4.80 -14.27
C VAL A 143 -2.88 -4.77 -13.37
N LEU A 144 -3.10 -3.67 -12.64
CA LEU A 144 -4.35 -3.46 -11.86
C LEU A 144 -5.50 -2.90 -12.71
N THR A 145 -5.23 -2.48 -13.95
CA THR A 145 -6.18 -1.78 -14.83
C THR A 145 -6.45 -2.48 -16.15
N ASP A 146 -5.51 -3.30 -16.63
CA ASP A 146 -5.58 -3.98 -17.93
C ASP A 146 -6.33 -5.33 -17.90
N GLY A 147 -6.81 -5.74 -16.72
CA GLY A 147 -7.55 -6.99 -16.53
C GLY A 147 -6.68 -8.22 -16.27
N THR A 148 -5.35 -8.07 -16.11
CA THR A 148 -4.41 -9.18 -15.83
C THR A 148 -4.88 -10.11 -14.70
N PHE A 149 -5.48 -9.57 -13.64
CA PHE A 149 -5.92 -10.35 -12.48
C PHE A 149 -7.41 -10.76 -12.51
N ASN A 150 -8.15 -10.50 -13.59
CA ASN A 150 -9.59 -10.78 -13.66
C ASN A 150 -9.88 -12.28 -13.43
N ASP A 151 -9.19 -13.16 -14.17
CA ASP A 151 -9.36 -14.61 -14.08
C ASP A 151 -9.03 -15.14 -12.68
N LEU A 152 -7.98 -14.61 -12.06
CA LEU A 152 -7.58 -14.98 -10.70
C LEU A 152 -8.66 -14.59 -9.69
N LEU A 153 -9.23 -13.40 -9.82
CA LEU A 153 -10.32 -12.90 -8.98
C LEU A 153 -11.64 -13.63 -9.25
N GLU A 154 -11.90 -14.08 -10.49
CA GLU A 154 -13.09 -14.89 -10.86
C GLU A 154 -13.02 -16.27 -10.23
N THR A 155 -11.90 -16.95 -10.43
CA THR A 155 -11.68 -18.33 -9.99
C THR A 155 -11.85 -18.47 -8.48
N GLN A 156 -11.38 -17.48 -7.71
CA GLN A 156 -11.45 -17.49 -6.25
C GLN A 156 -12.79 -17.00 -5.68
N LYS A 157 -13.71 -16.51 -6.53
CA LYS A 157 -14.98 -15.89 -6.11
C LYS A 157 -14.80 -14.82 -5.02
N ASP A 158 -13.66 -14.11 -5.02
CA ASP A 158 -13.34 -13.12 -3.99
C ASP A 158 -14.00 -11.77 -4.32
N GLN A 159 -15.29 -11.69 -4.03
CA GLN A 159 -16.10 -10.50 -4.30
C GLN A 159 -15.57 -9.27 -3.56
N THR A 160 -15.05 -9.45 -2.35
CA THR A 160 -14.52 -8.36 -1.53
C THR A 160 -13.32 -7.70 -2.20
N THR A 161 -12.37 -8.49 -2.69
CA THR A 161 -11.16 -7.96 -3.34
C THR A 161 -11.50 -7.21 -4.63
N ARG A 162 -12.49 -7.69 -5.40
CA ARG A 162 -13.00 -7.00 -6.60
C ARG A 162 -13.63 -5.66 -6.27
N LEU A 163 -14.47 -5.61 -5.23
CA LEU A 163 -15.08 -4.36 -4.77
C LEU A 163 -14.02 -3.35 -4.34
N TRP A 164 -12.97 -3.81 -3.64
CA TRP A 164 -11.85 -2.95 -3.26
C TRP A 164 -11.09 -2.41 -4.47
N LEU A 165 -10.83 -3.25 -5.49
CA LEU A 165 -10.19 -2.82 -6.72
C LEU A 165 -11.03 -1.75 -7.44
N HIS A 166 -12.33 -1.99 -7.62
CA HIS A 166 -13.22 -1.01 -8.23
C HIS A 166 -13.29 0.30 -7.44
N GLN A 167 -13.42 0.24 -6.11
CA GLN A 167 -13.45 1.42 -5.25
C GLN A 167 -12.15 2.23 -5.35
N MET A 168 -11.00 1.55 -5.38
CA MET A 168 -9.70 2.19 -5.52
C MET A 168 -9.60 2.95 -6.85
N LEU A 169 -9.95 2.31 -7.97
CA LEU A 169 -9.94 2.94 -9.29
C LEU A 169 -10.90 4.14 -9.35
N HIS A 170 -12.09 4.00 -8.78
CA HIS A 170 -13.05 5.10 -8.67
C HIS A 170 -12.50 6.28 -7.86
N ASN A 171 -11.87 6.04 -6.70
CA ASN A 171 -11.28 7.09 -5.87
C ASN A 171 -10.20 7.87 -6.65
N ILE A 172 -9.33 7.16 -7.36
CA ILE A 172 -8.25 7.75 -8.16
C ILE A 172 -8.82 8.64 -9.29
N ALA A 173 -9.89 8.18 -9.96
CA ALA A 173 -10.57 8.90 -11.03
C ALA A 173 -11.30 10.18 -10.53
N MET A 174 -12.05 10.10 -9.42
CA MET A 174 -12.91 11.20 -8.93
C MET A 174 -12.15 12.43 -8.45
N ALA A 175 -10.92 12.27 -7.95
CA ALA A 175 -10.18 13.43 -7.47
C ALA A 175 -9.66 14.36 -8.59
N SER A 176 -9.93 14.03 -9.86
CA SER A 176 -9.83 14.96 -11.00
C SER A 176 -10.92 16.05 -11.02
N SER A 177 -12.09 15.79 -10.45
CA SER A 177 -13.27 16.67 -10.55
C SER A 177 -13.26 17.82 -9.55
N GLY A 178 -12.44 17.75 -8.50
CA GLY A 178 -12.36 18.77 -7.44
C GLY A 178 -11.38 19.92 -7.70
N ARG A 179 -10.62 19.89 -8.81
CA ARG A 179 -9.59 20.90 -9.13
C ARG A 179 -9.95 21.84 -10.30
N ARG A 180 -11.20 21.85 -10.77
CA ARG A 180 -11.72 22.90 -11.67
C ARG A 180 -12.61 23.88 -10.90
N GLY A 181 -11.97 24.80 -10.17
CA GLY A 181 -12.52 26.13 -9.83
C GLY A 181 -12.00 27.16 -10.85
N PRO A 182 -12.73 28.26 -11.13
CA PRO A 182 -12.95 28.74 -12.48
C PRO A 182 -11.82 29.62 -13.04
N HIS A 183 -11.27 29.23 -14.18
CA HIS A 183 -10.82 30.17 -15.20
C HIS A 183 -11.83 30.11 -16.34
N GLY A 184 -12.84 30.98 -16.29
CA GLY A 184 -13.71 31.25 -17.42
C GLY A 184 -13.11 32.38 -18.24
N PRO A 185 -12.77 32.17 -19.52
CA PRO A 185 -12.57 33.26 -20.46
C PRO A 185 -13.96 33.64 -20.98
N HIS A 186 -14.55 34.71 -20.45
CA HIS A 186 -15.67 35.38 -21.13
C HIS A 186 -15.23 36.81 -21.44
N ALA A 187 -14.68 36.95 -22.64
CA ALA A 187 -14.74 38.21 -23.36
C ALA A 187 -16.23 38.48 -23.64
N ASP A 188 -16.81 39.45 -22.95
CA ASP A 188 -17.97 40.17 -23.47
C ASP A 188 -17.52 41.60 -23.79
N LEU A 189 -17.31 41.81 -25.08
CA LEU A 189 -17.47 43.11 -25.70
C LEU A 189 -18.88 43.64 -25.41
N ASN A 190 -18.98 44.96 -25.31
CA ASN A 190 -20.21 45.77 -25.37
C ASN A 190 -21.10 45.80 -24.12
N ARG A 191 -20.67 46.63 -23.15
CA ARG A 191 -21.58 47.60 -22.53
C ARG A 191 -21.12 49.04 -22.82
N ILE A 192 -21.68 49.56 -23.92
CA ILE A 192 -22.41 50.84 -23.97
C ILE A 192 -21.60 52.13 -23.77
N MET A 193 -21.40 52.84 -24.89
CA MET A 193 -21.15 54.28 -25.00
C MET A 193 -22.22 55.09 -24.25
N GLY A 194 -21.85 56.22 -23.61
CA GLY A 194 -22.83 57.26 -23.32
C GLY A 194 -22.46 58.31 -22.27
N ARG A 195 -21.71 59.33 -22.73
CA ARG A 195 -21.48 60.67 -22.14
C ARG A 195 -20.50 60.79 -20.98
#